data_AF-A0A246PWN4-F1
#
_entry.id   AF-A0A246PWN4-F1
#
_cell.length_a   1.000
_cell.length_b   1.000
_cell.length_c   1.000
_cell.angle_alpha   90.00
_cell.angle_beta   90.00
_cell.angle_gamma   90.00
#
_symmetry.space_group_name_H-M   'P 1'
#
loop_
_entity.id
_entity.type
_entity.pdbx_description
1 polymer ?
#
loop_
_entity_poly.entity_id
_entity_poly.type
_entity_poly.pdbx_seq_one_letter_code
_entity_poly.pdbx_strand_id
1 'polypeptide(L)'
;MKRYIIIISVWLMTIGLIILNFITPPSKSWVNFWTNGTIILGWILLAIQTTYNNLDIFFMFVKRMKFQIQNPDCVWNMRMYMMTNASGNSLDELDLKLAQIYTTDQLKIRQISMVRRDYKLGAIRFEVNYNEDKKEFIFDIQDMEVSYRGSKRIFDDKLDILINDLRRVFQPYNERYHVGIEFKELNPYFGLFLKKIDSKNIDGFNVSFHMQDSQINVYKKQIEISSGNYENLKSTAKSYLALSPN
;
A
#
# COMPACT_ATOMS: atom_id res chain seq x y z
N MET A 1 8.80 26.33 12.39
CA MET A 1 8.32 27.72 12.55
C MET A 1 8.29 28.52 11.25
N LYS A 2 9.43 28.81 10.58
CA LYS A 2 9.44 29.66 9.37
C LYS A 2 8.51 29.21 8.24
N ARG A 3 8.41 27.90 7.97
CA ARG A 3 7.52 27.35 6.92
C ARG A 3 6.03 27.56 7.19
N TYR A 4 5.59 27.37 8.44
CA TYR A 4 4.20 27.56 8.83
C TYR A 4 3.78 29.04 8.75
N ILE A 5 4.67 29.95 9.12
CA ILE A 5 4.43 31.40 8.99
C ILE A 5 4.21 31.77 7.51
N ILE A 6 5.03 31.26 6.59
CA ILE A 6 4.85 31.51 5.15
C ILE A 6 3.49 31.00 4.66
N ILE A 7 3.11 29.77 5.04
CA ILE A 7 1.80 29.19 4.66
C ILE A 7 0.66 30.08 5.18
N ILE A 8 0.69 30.45 6.47
CA ILE A 8 -0.34 31.27 7.10
C ILE A 8 -0.44 32.64 6.42
N SER A 9 0.69 33.31 6.16
CA SER A 9 0.68 34.62 5.50
C SER A 9 0.09 34.59 4.10
N VAL A 10 0.41 33.56 3.30
CA VAL A 10 -0.14 33.42 1.93
C VAL A 10 -1.65 33.15 1.98
N TRP A 11 -2.12 32.32 2.92
CA TRP A 11 -3.55 32.09 3.11
C TRP A 11 -4.29 33.34 3.61
N LEU A 12 -3.70 34.10 4.54
CA LEU A 12 -4.28 35.37 5.01
C LEU A 12 -4.44 36.38 3.87
N MET A 13 -3.42 36.53 3.02
CA MET A 13 -3.53 37.39 1.82
C MET A 13 -4.62 36.91 0.86
N THR A 14 -4.68 35.59 0.62
CA THR A 14 -5.68 35.00 -0.29
C THR A 14 -7.10 35.20 0.23
N ILE A 15 -7.34 34.96 1.53
CA ILE A 15 -8.64 35.17 2.18
C ILE A 15 -9.02 36.65 2.16
N GLY A 16 -8.07 37.56 2.47
CA GLY A 16 -8.31 39.00 2.40
C GLY A 16 -8.76 39.45 1.00
N LEU A 17 -8.13 38.93 -0.05
CA LEU A 17 -8.52 39.21 -1.44
C LEU A 17 -9.92 38.69 -1.78
N ILE A 18 -10.29 37.50 -1.29
CA ILE A 18 -11.63 36.94 -1.48
C ILE A 18 -12.68 37.82 -0.79
N ILE A 19 -12.45 38.21 0.47
CA ILE A 19 -13.36 39.08 1.24
C ILE A 19 -13.56 40.42 0.53
N LEU A 20 -12.46 41.06 0.10
CA LEU A 20 -12.50 42.37 -0.55
C LEU A 20 -13.26 42.37 -1.88
N ASN A 21 -13.22 41.25 -2.62
CA ASN A 21 -13.83 41.16 -3.95
C ASN A 21 -15.28 40.63 -3.94
N PHE A 22 -15.64 39.79 -2.96
CA PHE A 22 -16.94 39.10 -2.93
C PHE A 22 -17.86 39.49 -1.77
N ILE A 23 -17.32 40.02 -0.67
CA ILE A 23 -18.11 40.25 0.56
C ILE A 23 -18.32 41.75 0.80
N THR A 24 -17.30 42.59 0.59
CA THR A 24 -17.40 44.03 0.85
C THR A 24 -18.11 44.87 -0.23
N PRO A 25 -18.15 44.52 -1.53
CA PRO A 25 -18.87 45.34 -2.53
C PRO A 25 -20.39 45.06 -2.55
N PRO A 26 -21.25 46.08 -2.70
CA PRO A 26 -22.72 45.92 -2.70
C PRO A 26 -23.32 45.45 -4.04
N SER A 27 -22.51 45.06 -5.04
CA SER A 27 -22.99 44.77 -6.39
C SER A 27 -23.00 43.26 -6.70
N LYS A 28 -24.00 42.84 -7.50
CA LYS A 28 -24.28 41.45 -7.90
C LYS A 28 -22.98 40.69 -8.26
N SER A 29 -22.65 39.71 -7.43
CA SER A 29 -21.32 39.10 -7.22
C SER A 29 -20.57 38.55 -8.44
N TRP A 30 -21.25 38.35 -9.56
CA TRP A 30 -20.69 37.71 -10.73
C TRP A 30 -19.80 38.64 -11.57
N VAL A 31 -20.08 39.94 -11.62
CA VAL A 31 -19.27 40.88 -12.42
C VAL A 31 -17.86 40.99 -11.86
N ASN A 32 -17.70 41.06 -10.54
CA ASN A 32 -16.38 41.11 -9.88
C ASN A 32 -15.58 39.81 -10.04
N PHE A 33 -16.25 38.65 -10.15
CA PHE A 33 -15.58 37.39 -10.48
C PHE A 33 -14.99 37.44 -11.88
N TRP A 34 -15.67 38.00 -12.87
CA TRP A 34 -15.15 38.04 -14.24
C TRP A 34 -14.00 39.05 -14.42
N THR A 35 -13.98 40.15 -13.67
CA THR A 35 -12.88 41.13 -13.70
C THR A 35 -11.66 40.68 -12.90
N ASN A 36 -11.86 40.13 -11.69
CA ASN A 36 -10.76 39.85 -10.76
C ASN A 36 -10.56 38.35 -10.48
N GLY A 37 -11.39 37.47 -11.03
CA GLY A 37 -11.37 36.04 -10.75
C GLY A 37 -10.09 35.36 -11.18
N THR A 38 -9.45 35.78 -12.27
CA THR A 38 -8.13 35.26 -12.68
C THR A 38 -7.05 35.55 -11.63
N ILE A 39 -7.05 36.75 -11.05
CA ILE A 39 -6.13 37.14 -9.96
C ILE A 39 -6.41 36.29 -8.72
N ILE A 40 -7.68 36.14 -8.35
CA ILE A 40 -8.08 35.36 -7.17
C ILE A 40 -7.74 33.88 -7.34
N LEU A 41 -8.00 33.30 -8.51
CA LEU A 41 -7.58 31.93 -8.85
C LEU A 41 -6.06 31.79 -8.81
N GLY A 42 -5.31 32.78 -9.28
CA GLY A 42 -3.85 32.81 -9.18
C GLY A 42 -3.36 32.76 -7.73
N TRP A 43 -3.96 33.53 -6.83
CA TRP A 43 -3.64 33.51 -5.40
C TRP A 43 -4.05 32.20 -4.71
N ILE A 44 -5.19 31.63 -5.08
CA ILE A 44 -5.62 30.30 -4.61
C ILE A 44 -4.61 29.24 -5.05
N LEU A 45 -4.19 29.24 -6.32
CA LEU A 45 -3.17 28.32 -6.82
C LEU A 45 -1.84 28.50 -6.10
N LEU A 46 -1.42 29.74 -5.84
CA LEU A 46 -0.21 30.04 -5.07
C LEU A 46 -0.30 29.53 -3.63
N ALA A 47 -1.46 29.68 -2.98
CA ALA A 47 -1.69 29.18 -1.62
C ALA A 47 -1.64 27.65 -1.57
N ILE A 48 -2.29 26.98 -2.53
CA ILE A 48 -2.26 25.52 -2.67
C ILE A 48 -0.83 25.04 -2.94
N GLN A 49 -0.11 25.66 -3.88
CA GLN A 49 1.26 25.30 -4.23
C GLN A 49 2.22 25.51 -3.05
N THR A 50 2.10 26.63 -2.35
CA THR A 50 2.88 26.91 -1.13
C THR A 50 2.63 25.85 -0.07
N THR A 51 1.37 25.47 0.14
CA THR A 51 0.99 24.44 1.12
C THR A 51 1.55 23.06 0.72
N TYR A 52 1.43 22.69 -0.56
CA TYR A 52 1.96 21.44 -1.11
C TYR A 52 3.48 21.31 -0.95
N ASN A 53 4.21 22.40 -1.19
CA ASN A 53 5.68 22.38 -1.09
C ASN A 53 6.17 22.32 0.36
N ASN A 54 5.46 22.98 1.29
CA ASN A 54 5.96 23.20 2.65
C ASN A 54 5.36 22.27 3.71
N LEU A 55 4.24 21.60 3.43
CA LEU A 55 3.51 20.77 4.40
C LEU A 55 3.47 19.31 3.93
N ASP A 56 4.15 18.42 4.65
CA ASP A 56 4.31 17.01 4.28
C ASP A 56 2.98 16.24 4.31
N ILE A 57 2.13 16.52 5.30
CA ILE A 57 0.78 15.94 5.42
C ILE A 57 -0.08 16.31 4.20
N PHE A 58 -0.06 17.57 3.75
CA PHE A 58 -0.85 18.02 2.59
C PHE A 58 -0.28 17.47 1.28
N PHE A 59 1.04 17.39 1.15
CA PHE A 59 1.68 16.69 0.04
C PHE A 59 1.19 15.23 -0.05
N MET A 60 1.18 14.51 1.07
CA MET A 60 0.69 13.12 1.11
C MET A 60 -0.80 13.03 0.81
N PHE A 61 -1.60 13.99 1.28
CA PHE A 61 -3.02 14.11 0.93
C PHE A 61 -3.25 14.24 -0.57
N VAL A 62 -2.51 15.12 -1.25
CA VAL A 62 -2.64 15.27 -2.72
C VAL A 62 -2.18 14.01 -3.44
N LYS A 63 -1.09 13.38 -3.00
CA LYS A 63 -0.62 12.10 -3.58
C LYS A 63 -1.64 10.97 -3.38
N ARG A 64 -2.27 10.88 -2.20
CA ARG A 64 -3.40 9.97 -1.91
C ARG A 64 -4.52 10.12 -2.92
N MET A 65 -5.01 11.35 -3.07
CA MET A 65 -6.10 11.64 -4.01
C MET A 65 -5.71 11.30 -5.44
N LYS A 66 -4.49 11.65 -5.87
CA LYS A 66 -3.99 11.30 -7.20
C LYS A 66 -3.97 9.79 -7.42
N PHE A 67 -3.44 9.01 -6.47
CA PHE A 67 -3.37 7.54 -6.56
C PHE A 67 -4.75 6.89 -6.54
N GLN A 68 -5.69 7.42 -5.75
CA GLN A 68 -7.08 6.93 -5.74
C GLN A 68 -7.79 7.16 -7.08
N ILE A 69 -7.56 8.32 -7.71
CA ILE A 69 -8.17 8.67 -9.01
C ILE A 69 -7.51 7.91 -10.15
N GLN A 70 -6.17 7.91 -10.22
CA GLN A 70 -5.42 7.24 -11.28
C GLN A 70 -5.48 5.72 -11.16
N ASN A 71 -5.59 5.21 -9.93
CA ASN A 71 -5.64 3.80 -9.61
C ASN A 71 -4.56 2.98 -10.35
N PRO A 72 -3.26 3.36 -10.21
CA PRO A 72 -2.20 2.70 -10.96
C PRO A 72 -2.11 1.23 -10.56
N ASP A 73 -1.61 0.40 -11.47
CA ASP A 73 -1.29 -0.98 -11.17
C ASP A 73 -0.03 -1.08 -10.32
N CYS A 74 -0.02 -2.06 -9.44
CA CYS A 74 1.14 -2.50 -8.68
C CYS A 74 1.31 -4.01 -8.80
N VAL A 75 2.55 -4.46 -8.64
CA VAL A 75 2.88 -5.88 -8.60
C VAL A 75 3.05 -6.27 -7.14
N TRP A 76 2.37 -7.34 -6.75
CA TRP A 76 2.40 -7.87 -5.40
C TRP A 76 3.19 -9.16 -5.35
N ASN A 77 4.09 -9.23 -4.38
CA ASN A 77 4.79 -10.42 -3.98
C ASN A 77 4.52 -10.64 -2.50
N MET A 78 4.03 -11.81 -2.12
CA MET A 78 3.80 -12.14 -0.71
C MET A 78 4.39 -13.51 -0.42
N ARG A 79 5.13 -13.58 0.68
CA ARG A 79 5.64 -14.83 1.22
C ARG A 79 5.13 -15.02 2.63
N MET A 80 4.60 -16.22 2.90
CA MET A 80 4.15 -16.63 4.22
C MET A 80 4.96 -17.84 4.64
N TYR A 81 5.40 -17.83 5.89
CA TYR A 81 6.16 -18.89 6.51
C TYR A 81 5.33 -19.42 7.67
N MET A 82 5.02 -20.71 7.66
CA MET A 82 4.26 -21.37 8.70
C MET A 82 5.03 -22.57 9.21
N MET A 83 5.55 -22.47 10.43
CA MET A 83 6.24 -23.58 11.08
C MET A 83 5.23 -24.50 11.74
N THR A 84 5.36 -25.80 11.50
CA THR A 84 4.43 -26.82 12.00
C THR A 84 5.18 -28.05 12.50
N ASN A 85 4.51 -28.83 13.34
CA ASN A 85 5.03 -30.10 13.83
C ASN A 85 4.69 -31.29 12.90
N ALA A 86 4.14 -31.02 11.71
CA ALA A 86 3.73 -32.04 10.75
C ALA A 86 4.90 -32.94 10.27
N SER A 87 4.60 -34.21 10.01
CA SER A 87 5.57 -35.23 9.53
C SER A 87 5.67 -35.27 8.00
N GLY A 88 6.73 -35.91 7.46
CA GLY A 88 7.25 -35.81 6.08
C GLY A 88 6.34 -35.98 4.85
N ASN A 89 5.05 -36.36 4.99
CA ASN A 89 4.07 -36.31 3.89
C ASN A 89 3.24 -35.01 3.91
N SER A 90 3.88 -33.91 4.30
CA SER A 90 3.18 -32.72 4.76
C SER A 90 2.41 -32.00 3.63
N LEU A 91 2.87 -32.11 2.37
CA LEU A 91 2.18 -31.53 1.21
C LEU A 91 0.97 -32.33 0.75
N ASP A 92 1.01 -33.66 0.82
CA ASP A 92 -0.16 -34.47 0.44
C ASP A 92 -1.27 -34.35 1.51
N GLU A 93 -0.87 -34.20 2.79
CA GLU A 93 -1.81 -33.86 3.86
C GLU A 93 -2.43 -32.46 3.66
N LEU A 94 -1.65 -31.50 3.16
CA LEU A 94 -2.13 -30.18 2.78
C LEU A 94 -3.16 -30.28 1.65
N ASP A 95 -2.85 -31.04 0.59
CA ASP A 95 -3.76 -31.25 -0.55
C ASP A 95 -5.12 -31.79 -0.08
N LEU A 96 -5.10 -32.82 0.79
CA LEU A 96 -6.31 -33.44 1.33
C LEU A 96 -7.12 -32.46 2.19
N LYS A 97 -6.47 -31.71 3.08
CA LYS A 97 -7.16 -30.77 3.97
C LYS A 97 -7.76 -29.58 3.20
N LEU A 98 -7.06 -29.06 2.18
CA LEU A 98 -7.63 -28.01 1.33
C LEU A 98 -8.78 -28.52 0.48
N ALA A 99 -8.72 -29.75 -0.02
CA ALA A 99 -9.82 -30.36 -0.78
C ALA A 99 -11.09 -30.61 0.07
N GLN A 100 -10.99 -30.63 1.40
CA GLN A 100 -12.15 -30.69 2.29
C GLN A 100 -12.83 -29.33 2.47
N ILE A 101 -12.08 -28.23 2.29
CA ILE A 101 -12.57 -26.86 2.46
C ILE A 101 -13.09 -26.30 1.14
N TYR A 102 -12.42 -26.62 0.04
CA TYR A 102 -12.69 -26.03 -1.26
C TYR A 102 -13.17 -27.07 -2.27
N THR A 103 -14.13 -26.67 -3.09
CA THR A 103 -14.63 -27.50 -4.19
C THR A 103 -13.57 -27.66 -5.29
N THR A 104 -13.69 -28.72 -6.10
CA THR A 104 -12.82 -29.01 -7.24
C THR A 104 -12.76 -27.90 -8.28
N ASP A 105 -13.81 -27.08 -8.41
CA ASP A 105 -13.83 -25.94 -9.32
C ASP A 105 -13.05 -24.73 -8.77
N GLN A 106 -12.92 -24.64 -7.45
CA GLN A 106 -12.25 -23.54 -6.75
C GLN A 106 -10.77 -23.80 -6.52
N LEU A 107 -10.39 -25.06 -6.33
CA LEU A 107 -9.03 -25.49 -6.02
C LEU A 107 -8.45 -26.32 -7.17
N LYS A 108 -7.37 -25.81 -7.77
CA LYS A 108 -6.54 -26.60 -8.70
C LYS A 108 -5.15 -26.74 -8.10
N ILE A 109 -4.69 -27.98 -8.03
CA ILE A 109 -3.38 -28.34 -7.48
C ILE A 109 -2.55 -28.91 -8.63
N ARG A 110 -1.31 -28.42 -8.77
CA ARG A 110 -0.34 -28.91 -9.74
C ARG A 110 0.94 -29.28 -9.02
N GLN A 111 1.36 -30.54 -9.17
CA GLN A 111 2.67 -30.99 -8.68
C GLN A 111 3.78 -30.38 -9.53
N ILE A 112 4.78 -29.77 -8.89
CA ILE A 112 6.01 -29.37 -9.56
C ILE A 112 7.13 -30.34 -9.18
N SER A 113 7.27 -30.66 -7.89
CA SER A 113 8.20 -31.66 -7.38
C SER A 113 7.63 -32.36 -6.14
N MET A 114 8.42 -33.20 -5.46
CA MET A 114 8.01 -33.82 -4.19
C MET A 114 7.85 -32.80 -3.05
N VAL A 115 8.59 -31.68 -3.11
CA VAL A 115 8.60 -30.64 -2.06
C VAL A 115 7.95 -29.34 -2.52
N ARG A 116 7.43 -29.27 -3.75
CA ARG A 116 6.91 -28.05 -4.37
C ARG A 116 5.60 -28.31 -5.10
N ARG A 117 4.56 -27.55 -4.75
CA ARG A 117 3.20 -27.64 -5.30
C ARG A 117 2.72 -26.25 -5.70
N ASP A 118 1.99 -26.14 -6.79
CA ASP A 118 1.37 -24.90 -7.28
C ASP A 118 -0.14 -24.99 -7.12
N TYR A 119 -0.72 -24.03 -6.42
CA TYR A 119 -2.13 -23.97 -6.07
C TYR A 119 -2.76 -22.77 -6.76
N LYS A 120 -3.95 -23.00 -7.31
CA LYS A 120 -4.84 -21.95 -7.75
C LYS A 120 -6.12 -22.04 -6.94
N LEU A 121 -6.35 -21.02 -6.12
CA LEU A 121 -7.55 -20.85 -5.30
C LEU A 121 -8.36 -19.66 -5.82
N GLY A 122 -9.35 -19.94 -6.66
CA GLY A 122 -10.11 -18.92 -7.36
C GLY A 122 -9.22 -17.98 -8.19
N ALA A 123 -9.06 -16.74 -7.72
CA ALA A 123 -8.24 -15.70 -8.37
C ALA A 123 -6.79 -15.63 -7.86
N ILE A 124 -6.47 -16.28 -6.74
CA ILE A 124 -5.11 -16.28 -6.18
C ILE A 124 -4.39 -17.52 -6.66
N ARG A 125 -3.18 -17.33 -7.16
CA ARG A 125 -2.25 -18.41 -7.46
C ARG A 125 -1.06 -18.28 -6.52
N PHE A 126 -0.66 -19.38 -5.91
CA PHE A 126 0.48 -19.41 -5.03
C PHE A 126 1.18 -20.75 -5.10
N GLU A 127 2.46 -20.71 -4.85
CA GLU A 127 3.29 -21.89 -4.72
C GLU A 127 3.49 -22.23 -3.25
N VAL A 128 3.59 -23.51 -2.93
CA VAL A 128 3.98 -23.98 -1.61
C VAL A 128 5.22 -24.85 -1.72
N ASN A 129 6.22 -24.50 -0.94
CA ASN A 129 7.43 -25.29 -0.73
C ASN A 129 7.48 -25.76 0.72
N TYR A 130 7.84 -27.03 0.94
CA TYR A 130 8.06 -27.56 2.27
C TYR A 130 9.56 -27.71 2.56
N ASN A 131 10.02 -27.05 3.61
CA ASN A 131 11.39 -27.17 4.11
C ASN A 131 11.42 -28.17 5.27
N GLU A 132 11.95 -29.37 5.02
CA GLU A 132 12.02 -30.44 6.03
C GLU A 132 12.92 -30.08 7.22
N ASP A 133 14.08 -29.45 6.98
CA ASP A 133 15.04 -29.10 8.02
C ASP A 133 14.44 -28.16 9.07
N LYS A 134 13.60 -27.23 8.61
CA LYS A 134 12.95 -26.21 9.45
C LYS A 134 11.51 -26.57 9.82
N LYS A 135 10.97 -27.67 9.28
CA LYS A 135 9.55 -28.03 9.34
C LYS A 135 8.63 -26.85 9.01
N GLU A 136 8.93 -26.17 7.92
CA GLU A 136 8.34 -24.89 7.55
C GLU A 136 7.69 -24.98 6.17
N PHE A 137 6.42 -24.58 6.09
CA PHE A 137 5.76 -24.33 4.82
C PHE A 137 6.00 -22.89 4.39
N ILE A 138 6.44 -22.73 3.14
CA ILE A 138 6.67 -21.44 2.51
C ILE A 138 5.63 -21.27 1.40
N PHE A 139 4.71 -20.34 1.59
CA PHE A 139 3.69 -19.99 0.62
C PHE A 139 4.14 -18.75 -0.13
N ASP A 140 4.20 -18.83 -1.45
CA ASP A 140 4.72 -17.79 -2.34
C ASP A 140 3.64 -17.35 -3.34
N ILE A 141 3.09 -16.15 -3.14
CA ILE A 141 2.29 -15.44 -4.13
C ILE A 141 3.25 -14.53 -4.91
N GLN A 142 3.46 -14.82 -6.18
CA GLN A 142 4.40 -14.08 -7.03
C GLN A 142 3.68 -13.32 -8.15
N ASP A 143 4.22 -12.16 -8.48
CA ASP A 143 3.89 -11.34 -9.65
C ASP A 143 2.39 -11.08 -9.83
N MET A 144 1.68 -10.90 -8.73
CA MET A 144 0.26 -10.62 -8.77
C MET A 144 0.03 -9.16 -9.18
N GLU A 145 -0.30 -8.94 -10.45
CA GLU A 145 -0.67 -7.62 -10.96
C GLU A 145 -2.05 -7.21 -10.48
N VAL A 146 -2.11 -6.15 -9.68
CA VAL A 146 -3.35 -5.66 -9.08
C VAL A 146 -3.37 -4.14 -9.10
N SER A 147 -4.53 -3.58 -9.46
CA SER A 147 -4.73 -2.14 -9.31
C SER A 147 -4.68 -1.74 -7.84
N TYR A 148 -4.23 -0.52 -7.56
CA TYR A 148 -4.16 0.03 -6.21
C TYR A 148 -5.42 -0.17 -5.35
N ARG A 149 -6.62 0.00 -5.92
CA ARG A 149 -7.88 -0.28 -5.20
C ARG A 149 -8.14 -1.77 -5.02
N GLY A 150 -7.73 -2.60 -5.99
CA GLY A 150 -7.80 -4.07 -5.91
C GLY A 150 -6.91 -4.62 -4.80
N SER A 151 -5.72 -4.07 -4.66
CA SER A 151 -4.76 -4.34 -3.59
C SER A 151 -5.37 -4.24 -2.19
N LYS A 152 -6.13 -3.17 -1.92
CA LYS A 152 -6.86 -3.03 -0.65
C LYS A 152 -7.89 -4.16 -0.45
N ARG A 153 -8.69 -4.44 -1.48
CA ARG A 153 -9.72 -5.51 -1.43
C ARG A 153 -9.12 -6.91 -1.24
N ILE A 154 -7.92 -7.15 -1.74
CA ILE A 154 -7.26 -8.45 -1.56
C ILE A 154 -6.90 -8.68 -0.09
N PHE A 155 -6.40 -7.66 0.61
CA PHE A 155 -6.19 -7.73 2.07
C PHE A 155 -7.48 -7.86 2.85
N ASP A 156 -8.56 -7.20 2.42
CA ASP A 156 -9.85 -7.20 3.14
C ASP A 156 -10.64 -8.50 2.96
N ASP A 157 -10.71 -9.01 1.73
CA ASP A 157 -11.73 -10.01 1.38
C ASP A 157 -11.15 -11.39 1.06
N LYS A 158 -9.88 -11.48 0.62
CA LYS A 158 -9.32 -12.73 0.08
C LYS A 158 -8.22 -13.33 0.93
N LEU A 159 -7.22 -12.53 1.30
CA LEU A 159 -6.08 -13.02 2.09
C LEU A 159 -6.49 -13.43 3.51
N ASP A 160 -7.45 -12.72 4.11
CA ASP A 160 -8.01 -13.08 5.42
C ASP A 160 -8.56 -14.52 5.43
N ILE A 161 -9.37 -14.85 4.41
CA ILE A 161 -9.98 -16.17 4.29
C ILE A 161 -8.88 -17.23 4.10
N LEU A 162 -7.97 -16.99 3.15
CA LEU A 162 -6.87 -17.91 2.87
C LEU A 162 -6.02 -18.17 4.13
N ILE A 163 -5.61 -17.13 4.84
CA ILE A 163 -4.73 -17.28 6.01
C ILE A 163 -5.45 -17.95 7.17
N ASN A 164 -6.73 -17.64 7.38
CA ASN A 164 -7.52 -18.32 8.41
C ASN A 164 -7.73 -19.80 8.09
N ASP A 165 -7.98 -20.15 6.83
CA ASP A 165 -8.10 -21.54 6.40
C ASP A 165 -6.76 -22.28 6.52
N LEU A 166 -5.65 -21.67 6.10
CA LEU A 166 -4.31 -22.22 6.31
C LEU A 166 -4.01 -22.41 7.81
N ARG A 167 -4.31 -21.44 8.66
CA ARG A 167 -4.15 -21.57 10.13
C ARG A 167 -4.93 -22.74 10.71
N ARG A 168 -6.17 -22.95 10.26
CA ARG A 168 -7.01 -24.09 10.68
C ARG A 168 -6.40 -25.43 10.27
N VAL A 169 -5.86 -25.48 9.05
CA VAL A 169 -5.25 -26.68 8.45
C VAL A 169 -3.91 -27.04 9.11
N PHE A 170 -3.06 -26.04 9.35
CA PHE A 170 -1.67 -26.21 9.78
C PHE A 170 -1.44 -26.13 11.28
N GLN A 171 -2.30 -25.39 11.98
CA GLN A 171 -2.12 -25.04 13.39
C GLN A 171 -0.66 -24.63 13.67
N PRO A 172 -0.12 -23.63 12.93
CA PRO A 172 1.28 -23.28 13.02
C PRO A 172 1.60 -22.76 14.42
N TYR A 173 2.74 -23.20 14.97
CA TYR A 173 3.21 -22.67 16.26
C TYR A 173 3.98 -21.36 16.09
N ASN A 174 4.41 -21.04 14.86
CA ASN A 174 5.05 -19.78 14.52
C ASN A 174 4.76 -19.40 13.07
N GLU A 175 4.57 -18.12 12.83
CA GLU A 175 4.24 -17.56 11.52
C GLU A 175 5.10 -16.33 11.22
N ARG A 176 5.52 -16.17 9.97
CA ARG A 176 6.17 -14.95 9.49
C ARG A 176 5.61 -14.58 8.13
N TYR A 177 5.42 -13.29 7.91
CA TYR A 177 4.83 -12.79 6.70
C TYR A 177 5.69 -11.69 6.11
N HIS A 178 5.82 -11.70 4.80
CA HIS A 178 6.53 -10.70 4.02
C HIS A 178 5.66 -10.30 2.84
N VAL A 179 5.44 -9.01 2.65
CA VAL A 179 4.78 -8.47 1.45
C VAL A 179 5.65 -7.42 0.82
N GLY A 180 5.95 -7.59 -0.46
CA GLY A 180 6.60 -6.64 -1.34
C GLY A 180 5.58 -6.08 -2.32
N ILE A 181 5.51 -4.77 -2.41
CA ILE A 181 4.66 -4.07 -3.37
C ILE A 181 5.57 -3.25 -4.26
N GLU A 182 5.58 -3.57 -5.54
CA GLU A 182 6.29 -2.82 -6.57
C GLU A 182 5.31 -1.92 -7.32
N PHE A 183 5.67 -0.64 -7.41
CA PHE A 183 4.93 0.38 -8.13
C PHE A 183 5.52 0.53 -9.53
N LYS A 184 4.67 0.58 -10.57
CA LYS A 184 5.12 0.89 -11.95
C LYS A 184 5.80 2.27 -12.03
N GLU A 185 5.31 3.22 -11.22
CA GLU A 185 5.88 4.55 -11.04
C GLU A 185 6.70 4.67 -9.74
N LEU A 186 7.14 5.89 -9.40
CA LEU A 186 7.79 6.16 -8.12
C LEU A 186 6.85 5.86 -6.96
N ASN A 187 7.40 5.26 -5.91
CA ASN A 187 6.73 5.07 -4.65
C ASN A 187 6.27 6.43 -4.07
N PRO A 188 5.00 6.60 -3.65
CA PRO A 188 4.53 7.86 -3.07
C PRO A 188 5.32 8.32 -1.83
N TYR A 189 5.89 7.39 -1.05
CA TYR A 189 6.73 7.68 0.11
C TYR A 189 8.14 8.14 -0.27
N PHE A 190 8.65 7.78 -1.45
CA PHE A 190 9.94 8.28 -1.95
C PHE A 190 9.93 9.81 -2.09
N GLY A 191 8.80 10.39 -2.52
CA GLY A 191 8.64 11.83 -2.70
C GLY A 191 8.64 12.65 -1.40
N LEU A 192 8.33 12.02 -0.26
CA LEU A 192 8.40 12.69 1.05
C LEU A 192 9.83 13.04 1.44
N PHE A 193 10.76 12.12 1.21
CA PHE A 193 12.15 12.28 1.63
C PHE A 193 12.97 13.16 0.67
N LEU A 194 12.48 13.38 -0.55
CA LEU A 194 13.27 13.92 -1.66
C LEU A 194 12.61 15.10 -2.39
N LYS A 195 11.83 15.92 -1.67
CA LYS A 195 11.18 17.14 -2.24
C LYS A 195 12.12 18.11 -2.95
N LYS A 196 13.43 18.04 -2.68
CA LYS A 196 14.46 18.97 -3.18
C LYS A 196 15.43 18.35 -4.19
N ILE A 197 15.33 17.06 -4.46
CA ILE A 197 16.26 16.34 -5.34
C ILE A 197 15.43 15.75 -6.47
N ASP A 198 15.85 15.96 -7.72
CA ASP A 198 15.19 15.31 -8.85
C ASP A 198 15.33 13.79 -8.70
N SER A 199 14.20 13.11 -8.63
CA SER A 199 14.07 11.65 -8.61
C SER A 199 14.86 10.90 -9.69
N LYS A 200 15.14 11.56 -10.82
CA LYS A 200 15.96 11.00 -11.92
C LYS A 200 17.43 10.87 -11.54
N ASN A 201 17.93 11.72 -10.65
CA ASN A 201 19.33 11.77 -10.24
C ASN A 201 19.61 10.93 -8.98
N ILE A 202 18.70 10.02 -8.63
CA ILE A 202 18.80 9.20 -7.43
C ILE A 202 18.93 7.75 -7.87
N ASP A 203 20.16 7.23 -7.80
CA ASP A 203 20.48 5.87 -8.20
C ASP A 203 19.94 4.84 -7.21
N GLY A 204 19.98 5.15 -5.91
CA GLY A 204 19.51 4.28 -4.84
C GLY A 204 18.79 5.05 -3.75
N PHE A 205 17.74 4.43 -3.20
CA PHE A 205 17.05 4.92 -2.01
C PHE A 205 16.58 3.72 -1.21
N ASN A 206 16.94 3.71 0.06
CA ASN A 206 16.52 2.70 1.02
C ASN A 206 16.32 3.37 2.37
N VAL A 207 15.13 3.23 2.92
CA VAL A 207 14.81 3.62 4.29
C VAL A 207 14.22 2.40 4.99
N SER A 208 14.92 1.90 6.00
CA SER A 208 14.50 0.78 6.83
C SER A 208 14.17 1.25 8.23
N PHE A 209 13.01 0.87 8.75
CA PHE A 209 12.60 1.19 10.12
C PHE A 209 11.64 0.14 10.67
N HIS A 210 11.48 0.15 12.00
CA HIS A 210 10.54 -0.69 12.71
C HIS A 210 9.36 0.14 13.19
N MET A 211 8.15 -0.40 13.02
CA MET A 211 6.92 0.15 13.59
C MET A 211 6.16 -1.00 14.23
N GLN A 212 6.00 -0.97 15.55
CA GLN A 212 5.48 -2.11 16.33
C GLN A 212 6.31 -3.38 16.02
N ASP A 213 5.66 -4.51 15.76
CA ASP A 213 6.30 -5.79 15.38
C ASP A 213 6.43 -5.96 13.86
N SER A 214 6.51 -4.84 13.12
CA SER A 214 6.71 -4.86 11.67
C SER A 214 8.00 -4.14 11.29
N GLN A 215 8.77 -4.75 10.40
CA GLN A 215 9.88 -4.10 9.69
C GLN A 215 9.36 -3.57 8.36
N ILE A 216 9.66 -2.31 8.07
CA ILE A 216 9.27 -1.64 6.82
C ILE A 216 10.53 -1.17 6.11
N ASN A 217 10.68 -1.57 4.85
CA ASN A 217 11.72 -1.06 3.95
C ASN A 217 11.05 -0.28 2.81
N VAL A 218 11.51 0.94 2.58
CA VAL A 218 10.97 1.84 1.55
C VAL A 218 12.08 2.09 0.53
N TYR A 219 11.83 1.65 -0.70
CA TYR A 219 12.70 1.84 -1.85
C TYR A 219 12.08 2.81 -2.85
N LYS A 220 12.86 3.16 -3.88
CA LYS A 220 12.44 4.09 -4.95
C LYS A 220 11.12 3.70 -5.63
N LYS A 221 10.92 2.40 -5.88
CA LYS A 221 9.72 1.86 -6.55
C LYS A 221 9.04 0.74 -5.76
N GLN A 222 9.50 0.45 -4.55
CA GLN A 222 9.04 -0.71 -3.82
C GLN A 222 8.84 -0.37 -2.34
N ILE A 223 7.88 -1.04 -1.70
CA ILE A 223 7.76 -1.11 -0.25
C ILE A 223 7.77 -2.58 0.13
N GLU A 224 8.57 -2.93 1.13
CA GLU A 224 8.55 -4.25 1.74
C GLU A 224 8.13 -4.13 3.19
N ILE A 225 7.25 -5.02 3.63
CA ILE A 225 6.75 -5.08 5.00
C ILE A 225 6.87 -6.51 5.46
N SER A 226 7.50 -6.69 6.61
CA SER A 226 7.72 -8.00 7.24
C SER A 226 7.15 -7.97 8.65
N SER A 227 6.39 -8.99 9.05
CA SER A 227 5.86 -9.11 10.41
C SER A 227 5.72 -10.56 10.84
N GLY A 228 5.85 -10.82 12.15
CA GLY A 228 5.52 -12.11 12.76
C GLY A 228 4.01 -12.32 12.99
N ASN A 229 3.18 -11.31 12.72
CA ASN A 229 1.73 -11.39 12.89
C ASN A 229 1.02 -10.85 11.64
N TYR A 230 0.08 -11.64 11.11
CA TYR A 230 -0.71 -11.25 9.96
C TYR A 230 -1.53 -9.97 10.16
N GLU A 231 -2.14 -9.76 11.33
CA GLU A 231 -2.95 -8.56 11.58
C GLU A 231 -2.08 -7.30 11.58
N ASN A 232 -0.88 -7.38 12.14
CA ASN A 232 0.10 -6.30 12.11
C ASN A 232 0.58 -6.04 10.69
N LEU A 233 0.86 -7.10 9.91
CA LEU A 233 1.20 -7.00 8.49
C LEU A 233 0.08 -6.30 7.72
N LYS A 234 -1.17 -6.75 7.89
CA LYS A 234 -2.34 -6.23 7.18
C LYS A 234 -2.60 -4.77 7.51
N SER A 235 -2.58 -4.40 8.79
CA SER A 235 -2.73 -3.02 9.25
C SER A 235 -1.64 -2.12 8.65
N THR A 236 -0.38 -2.53 8.78
CA THR A 236 0.77 -1.80 8.25
C THR A 236 0.69 -1.68 6.73
N ALA A 237 0.50 -2.81 6.02
CA ALA A 237 0.40 -2.85 4.57
C ALA A 237 -0.74 -1.99 4.04
N LYS A 238 -1.90 -1.95 4.71
CA LYS A 238 -2.97 -1.02 4.37
C LYS A 238 -2.57 0.43 4.55
N SER A 239 -1.88 0.78 5.63
CA SER A 239 -1.43 2.16 5.84
C SER A 239 -0.43 2.62 4.77
N TYR A 240 0.45 1.72 4.29
CA TYR A 240 1.39 1.99 3.20
C TYR A 240 0.79 1.88 1.79
N LEU A 241 -0.18 1.00 1.59
CA LEU A 241 -0.93 0.91 0.34
C LEU A 241 -1.89 2.07 0.22
N ALA A 242 -2.91 2.14 1.05
CA ALA A 242 -3.98 3.12 0.98
C ALA A 242 -3.51 4.55 1.30
N LEU A 243 -2.24 4.72 1.73
CA LEU A 243 -1.76 5.96 2.32
C LEU A 243 -2.83 6.42 3.34
N SER A 244 -3.38 5.51 4.15
CA SER A 244 -4.43 5.90 5.10
C SER A 244 -3.76 6.69 6.23
N PRO A 245 -4.32 7.81 6.73
CA PRO A 245 -4.00 8.17 8.09
C PRO A 245 -4.50 7.02 8.97
N ASN A 246 -3.68 6.60 9.94
CA ASN A 246 -4.21 5.89 11.10
C ASN A 246 -5.19 6.82 11.81
#